data_AF-A0A0S8BXK3-F1
#
_entry.id   AF-A0A0S8BXK3-F1
#
_cell.length_a   1.000
_cell.length_b   1.000
_cell.length_c   1.000
_cell.angle_alpha   90.00
_cell.angle_beta   90.00
_cell.angle_gamma   90.00
#
_symmetry.space_group_name_H-M   'P 1'
#
loop_
_entity.id
_entity.type
_entity.pdbx_description
1 polymer ?
#
loop_
_entity_poly.entity_id
_entity_poly.type
_entity_poly.pdbx_seq_one_letter_code
_entity_poly.pdbx_strand_id
1 'polypeptide(L)'
;GMIGLPQSLITSVFGHLPAKHDTINPNWAAVMVEMLKKAGLKEGDVVAAGFSGSFPALSLATYAAAEVLKLKVVAISSVAASTWGANIPEFTWLDMERLLKKEGLISHRSVGASYGGKEDMALGRSKKGRELLRAAIERNGLSPLAFETTKENIDERMTIYQKFAGEKQIGAYVNVGGGTVSVGTVLGKRLFKPGLNLKLPLGTANVDGVIIRFAREGIPVIHMVYIDQLVEEYGLTPMPLVMPSVGEGQIYRRVEYNLYLAAANLVILLFVLYAFLKLDIGYRIFGSSRTTPPPKHPEPMV
;
A
#
# COMPACT_ATOMS: atom_id res chain seq x y z
N GLY A 1 6.69 -13.44 -16.69
CA GLY A 1 7.72 -12.69 -15.95
C GLY A 1 7.04 -11.64 -15.09
N MET A 2 7.81 -10.77 -14.44
CA MET A 2 7.26 -9.68 -13.60
C MET A 2 6.44 -8.67 -14.42
N ILE A 3 6.84 -8.47 -15.68
CA ILE A 3 6.02 -7.88 -16.74
C ILE A 3 5.63 -9.02 -17.69
N GLY A 4 4.34 -9.21 -17.93
CA GLY A 4 3.81 -10.26 -18.81
C GLY A 4 3.48 -9.78 -20.20
N LEU A 5 2.47 -10.41 -20.80
CA LEU A 5 2.02 -10.17 -22.16
C LEU A 5 0.95 -9.06 -22.21
N PRO A 6 0.80 -8.37 -23.34
CA PRO A 6 -0.35 -7.48 -23.57
C PRO A 6 -1.67 -8.25 -23.46
N GLN A 7 -1.70 -9.52 -23.86
CA GLN A 7 -2.88 -10.37 -23.76
C GLN A 7 -2.50 -11.86 -23.75
N SER A 8 -3.30 -12.66 -23.04
CA SER A 8 -3.28 -14.12 -23.08
C SER A 8 -4.66 -14.68 -22.73
N LEU A 9 -4.80 -16.01 -22.76
CA LEU A 9 -6.04 -16.69 -22.36
C LEU A 9 -6.38 -16.55 -20.86
N ILE A 10 -5.40 -16.17 -20.04
CA ILE A 10 -5.56 -15.96 -18.59
C ILE A 10 -5.55 -14.47 -18.20
N THR A 11 -5.51 -13.56 -19.18
CA THR A 11 -5.69 -12.13 -18.94
C THR A 11 -7.10 -11.86 -18.40
N SER A 12 -7.23 -11.25 -17.24
CA SER A 12 -8.52 -10.99 -16.58
C SER A 12 -9.16 -9.65 -16.96
N VAL A 13 -8.36 -8.59 -17.05
CA VAL A 13 -8.79 -7.21 -17.35
C VAL A 13 -7.65 -6.44 -18.01
N PHE A 14 -7.99 -5.33 -18.67
CA PHE A 14 -6.99 -4.35 -19.10
C PHE A 14 -6.36 -3.65 -17.90
N GLY A 15 -5.04 -3.48 -17.96
CA GLY A 15 -4.23 -2.75 -17.00
C GLY A 15 -3.30 -1.76 -17.68
N HIS A 16 -2.80 -0.81 -16.91
CA HIS A 16 -1.91 0.25 -17.38
C HIS A 16 -0.45 -0.21 -17.28
N LEU A 17 0.27 -0.23 -18.40
CA LEU A 17 1.68 -0.63 -18.46
C LEU A 17 2.60 0.23 -17.56
N PRO A 18 2.46 1.58 -17.49
CA PRO A 18 3.29 2.38 -16.60
C PRO A 18 3.21 1.92 -15.14
N ALA A 19 1.98 1.68 -14.65
CA ALA A 19 1.78 1.17 -13.29
C ALA A 19 2.41 -0.22 -13.07
N LYS A 20 2.62 -1.04 -14.11
CA LYS A 20 3.36 -2.30 -13.99
C LYS A 20 4.86 -2.07 -13.93
N HIS A 21 5.38 -1.17 -14.76
CA HIS A 21 6.78 -0.74 -14.72
C HIS A 21 7.15 -0.12 -13.37
N ASP A 22 6.26 0.65 -12.77
CA ASP A 22 6.49 1.20 -11.41
C ASP A 22 6.74 0.09 -10.39
N THR A 23 6.05 -1.05 -10.51
CA THR A 23 6.18 -2.15 -9.54
C THR A 23 7.46 -2.94 -9.62
N ILE A 24 8.20 -2.91 -10.73
CA ILE A 24 9.44 -3.69 -10.85
C ILE A 24 10.63 -3.04 -10.14
N ASN A 25 10.49 -1.82 -9.63
CA ASN A 25 11.50 -1.20 -8.79
C ASN A 25 11.74 -2.05 -7.51
N PRO A 26 12.95 -2.60 -7.26
CA PRO A 26 13.18 -3.51 -6.15
C PRO A 26 13.02 -2.84 -4.78
N ASN A 27 13.08 -1.50 -4.72
CA ASN A 27 12.94 -0.74 -3.49
C ASN A 27 11.52 -0.74 -2.91
N TRP A 28 10.53 -1.30 -3.61
CA TRP A 28 9.25 -1.66 -3.01
C TRP A 28 9.40 -2.56 -1.78
N ALA A 29 10.45 -3.39 -1.70
CA ALA A 29 10.71 -4.20 -0.52
C ALA A 29 10.94 -3.33 0.73
N ALA A 30 11.67 -2.21 0.61
CA ALA A 30 11.87 -1.28 1.72
C ALA A 30 10.59 -0.54 2.11
N VAL A 31 9.77 -0.17 1.13
CA VAL A 31 8.44 0.42 1.37
C VAL A 31 7.55 -0.56 2.16
N MET A 32 7.54 -1.84 1.78
CA MET A 32 6.81 -2.88 2.50
C MET A 32 7.34 -3.09 3.93
N VAL A 33 8.66 -3.07 4.13
CA VAL A 33 9.27 -3.11 5.47
C VAL A 33 8.79 -1.93 6.32
N GLU A 34 8.80 -0.72 5.77
CA GLU A 34 8.34 0.47 6.49
C GLU A 34 6.86 0.37 6.88
N MET A 35 5.99 0.00 5.93
CA MET A 35 4.55 -0.14 6.20
C MET A 35 4.26 -1.22 7.25
N LEU A 36 4.92 -2.38 7.18
CA LEU A 36 4.75 -3.46 8.16
C LEU A 36 5.26 -3.06 9.56
N LYS A 37 6.37 -2.33 9.65
CA LYS A 37 6.85 -1.78 10.93
C LYS A 37 5.90 -0.71 11.49
N LYS A 38 5.39 0.19 10.64
CA LYS A 38 4.38 1.19 11.04
C LYS A 38 3.04 0.57 11.45
N ALA A 39 2.70 -0.60 10.91
CA ALA A 39 1.56 -1.41 11.36
C ALA A 39 1.80 -2.07 12.74
N GLY A 40 3.02 -2.01 13.29
CA GLY A 40 3.35 -2.48 14.63
C GLY A 40 3.77 -3.95 14.71
N LEU A 41 4.07 -4.58 13.57
CA LEU A 41 4.46 -6.00 13.53
C LEU A 41 5.84 -6.23 14.14
N LYS A 42 5.97 -7.38 14.80
CA LYS A 42 7.17 -7.88 15.45
C LYS A 42 7.60 -9.22 14.87
N GLU A 43 8.86 -9.57 15.09
CA GLU A 43 9.40 -10.88 14.70
C GLU A 43 8.48 -12.01 15.17
N GLY A 44 8.13 -12.91 14.24
CA GLY A 44 7.26 -14.05 14.48
C GLY A 44 5.76 -13.79 14.30
N ASP A 45 5.31 -12.54 14.11
CA ASP A 45 3.91 -12.22 13.83
C ASP A 45 3.45 -12.77 12.46
N VAL A 46 2.14 -12.91 12.29
CA VAL A 46 1.52 -13.40 11.05
C VAL A 46 0.98 -12.24 10.21
N VAL A 47 1.30 -12.27 8.92
CA VAL A 47 0.71 -11.39 7.90
C VAL A 47 -0.21 -12.22 7.03
N ALA A 48 -1.51 -11.90 7.04
CA ALA A 48 -2.42 -12.42 6.03
C ALA A 48 -2.22 -11.64 4.73
N ALA A 49 -2.20 -12.31 3.59
CA ALA A 49 -1.98 -11.66 2.31
C ALA A 49 -2.94 -12.14 1.22
N GLY A 50 -3.53 -11.20 0.50
CA GLY A 50 -4.32 -11.44 -0.70
C GLY A 50 -3.55 -10.96 -1.92
N PHE A 51 -3.12 -11.87 -2.78
CA PHE A 51 -2.31 -11.53 -3.95
C PHE A 51 -3.07 -11.66 -5.25
N SER A 52 -2.86 -10.69 -6.14
CA SER A 52 -3.29 -10.77 -7.53
C SER A 52 -2.11 -11.01 -8.44
N GLY A 53 -2.28 -11.92 -9.41
CA GLY A 53 -1.35 -12.07 -10.53
C GLY A 53 -1.13 -10.77 -11.32
N SER A 54 -1.93 -9.72 -11.10
CA SER A 54 -1.73 -8.41 -11.74
C SER A 54 -0.43 -7.70 -11.31
N PHE A 55 0.10 -7.94 -10.11
CA PHE A 55 1.28 -7.23 -9.59
C PHE A 55 2.26 -8.18 -8.88
N PRO A 56 2.87 -9.14 -9.61
CA PRO A 56 3.75 -10.15 -9.02
C PRO A 56 4.97 -9.54 -8.31
N ALA A 57 5.49 -8.42 -8.80
CA ALA A 57 6.64 -7.75 -8.18
C ALA A 57 6.33 -7.21 -6.77
N LEU A 58 5.11 -6.70 -6.53
CA LEU A 58 4.68 -6.25 -5.20
C LEU A 58 4.40 -7.42 -4.26
N SER A 59 3.89 -8.54 -4.78
CA SER A 59 3.77 -9.79 -4.01
C SER A 59 5.15 -10.29 -3.57
N LEU A 60 6.15 -10.24 -4.45
CA LEU A 60 7.53 -10.56 -4.10
C LEU A 60 8.10 -9.57 -3.08
N ALA A 61 7.89 -8.26 -3.24
CA ALA A 61 8.31 -7.25 -2.27
C ALA A 61 7.71 -7.49 -0.88
N THR A 62 6.46 -7.97 -0.82
CA THR A 62 5.79 -8.36 0.43
C THR A 62 6.50 -9.55 1.08
N TYR A 63 6.81 -10.61 0.32
CA TYR A 63 7.56 -11.75 0.84
C TYR A 63 8.96 -11.34 1.30
N ALA A 64 9.70 -10.58 0.49
CA ALA A 64 11.05 -10.12 0.84
C ALA A 64 11.07 -9.29 2.14
N ALA A 65 10.09 -8.39 2.32
CA ALA A 65 9.95 -7.63 3.56
C ALA A 65 9.64 -8.54 4.76
N ALA A 66 8.80 -9.56 4.57
CA ALA A 66 8.49 -10.53 5.61
C ALA A 66 9.71 -11.38 6.00
N GLU A 67 10.56 -11.80 5.05
CA GLU A 67 11.80 -12.52 5.37
C GLU A 67 12.70 -11.70 6.30
N VAL A 68 12.93 -10.42 5.95
CA VAL A 68 13.81 -9.52 6.72
C VAL A 68 13.24 -9.23 8.10
N LEU A 69 11.92 -9.07 8.21
CA LEU A 69 11.23 -8.85 9.49
C LEU A 69 10.93 -10.17 10.24
N LYS A 70 11.31 -11.32 9.67
CA LYS A 70 11.04 -12.67 10.18
C LYS A 70 9.57 -12.87 10.53
N LEU A 71 8.70 -12.42 9.64
CA LEU A 71 7.25 -12.57 9.74
C LEU A 71 6.80 -13.85 9.03
N LYS A 72 5.68 -14.41 9.44
CA LYS A 72 5.04 -15.52 8.73
C LYS A 72 3.98 -14.97 7.78
N VAL A 73 4.12 -15.19 6.47
CA VAL A 73 3.09 -14.83 5.50
C VAL A 73 2.15 -16.00 5.25
N VAL A 74 0.85 -15.77 5.41
CA VAL A 74 -0.23 -16.66 4.97
C VAL A 74 -0.88 -16.01 3.75
N ALA A 75 -0.50 -16.45 2.55
CA ALA A 75 -0.97 -15.84 1.31
C ALA A 75 -2.02 -16.68 0.59
N ILE A 76 -3.02 -16.01 -0.02
CA ILE A 76 -3.97 -16.62 -0.95
C ILE A 76 -3.89 -15.84 -2.26
N SER A 77 -3.58 -16.53 -3.36
CA SER A 77 -3.30 -15.90 -4.65
C SER A 77 -4.40 -16.14 -5.68
N SER A 78 -4.78 -15.10 -6.43
CA SER A 78 -5.60 -15.24 -7.63
C SER A 78 -4.71 -15.38 -8.87
N VAL A 79 -4.95 -16.43 -9.66
CA VAL A 79 -4.05 -16.81 -10.77
C VAL A 79 -4.22 -15.93 -12.00
N ALA A 80 -5.46 -15.57 -12.35
CA ALA A 80 -5.70 -14.67 -13.47
C ALA A 80 -5.09 -13.28 -13.18
N ALA A 81 -4.51 -12.67 -14.22
CA ALA A 81 -3.75 -11.44 -14.10
C ALA A 81 -4.24 -10.41 -15.11
N SER A 82 -4.15 -9.11 -14.80
CA SER A 82 -4.39 -8.08 -15.81
C SER A 82 -3.37 -8.16 -16.95
N THR A 83 -3.59 -7.41 -18.02
CA THR A 83 -2.54 -7.16 -19.02
C THR A 83 -1.24 -6.75 -18.33
N TRP A 84 -0.13 -7.25 -18.86
CA TRP A 84 1.23 -7.01 -18.36
C TRP A 84 1.51 -7.55 -16.94
N GLY A 85 0.57 -8.20 -16.27
CA GLY A 85 0.81 -8.93 -15.02
C GLY A 85 1.43 -10.31 -15.27
N ALA A 86 1.35 -11.23 -14.30
CA ALA A 86 1.75 -12.63 -14.41
C ALA A 86 0.77 -13.46 -15.27
N ASN A 87 0.49 -13.00 -16.50
CA ASN A 87 -0.52 -13.57 -17.40
C ASN A 87 0.05 -14.52 -18.45
N ILE A 88 1.26 -15.06 -18.28
CA ILE A 88 1.76 -16.14 -19.14
C ILE A 88 1.20 -17.45 -18.58
N PRO A 89 0.35 -18.21 -19.31
CA PRO A 89 -0.35 -19.37 -18.77
C PRO A 89 0.54 -20.43 -18.14
N GLU A 90 1.75 -20.60 -18.67
CA GLU A 90 2.77 -21.54 -18.22
C GLU A 90 3.64 -20.99 -17.08
N PHE A 91 3.55 -19.69 -16.80
CA PHE A 91 4.40 -18.99 -15.84
C PHE A 91 3.66 -17.87 -15.09
N THR A 92 2.73 -18.30 -14.24
CA THR A 92 1.89 -17.48 -13.36
C THR A 92 2.63 -17.10 -12.07
N TRP A 93 2.04 -16.26 -11.23
CA TRP A 93 2.62 -15.92 -9.93
C TRP A 93 2.88 -17.16 -9.05
N LEU A 94 1.98 -18.15 -9.08
CA LEU A 94 2.16 -19.39 -8.31
C LEU A 94 3.42 -20.16 -8.74
N ASP A 95 3.74 -20.15 -10.04
CA ASP A 95 4.97 -20.77 -10.55
C ASP A 95 6.21 -19.99 -10.11
N MET A 96 6.12 -18.65 -10.14
CA MET A 96 7.21 -17.77 -9.71
C MET A 96 7.55 -17.99 -8.24
N GLU A 97 6.57 -17.94 -7.33
CA GLU A 97 6.83 -18.18 -5.89
C GLU A 97 7.30 -19.62 -5.62
N ARG A 98 6.85 -20.61 -6.40
CA ARG A 98 7.36 -21.99 -6.31
C ARG A 98 8.83 -22.07 -6.67
N LEU A 99 9.24 -21.47 -7.79
CA LEU A 99 10.64 -21.44 -8.20
C LEU A 99 11.51 -20.68 -7.20
N LEU A 100 11.07 -19.49 -6.78
CA LEU A 100 11.81 -18.69 -5.80
C LEU A 100 12.01 -19.45 -4.48
N LYS A 101 10.99 -20.18 -4.01
CA LYS A 101 11.12 -21.02 -2.82
C LYS A 101 12.04 -22.22 -3.05
N LYS A 102 11.95 -22.87 -4.22
CA LYS A 102 12.82 -24.00 -4.58
C LYS A 102 14.30 -23.58 -4.59
N GLU A 103 14.60 -22.38 -5.08
CA GLU A 103 15.96 -21.81 -5.10
C GLU A 103 16.37 -21.20 -3.74
N GLY A 104 15.54 -21.27 -2.70
CA GLY A 104 15.86 -20.76 -1.37
C GLY A 104 15.86 -19.23 -1.24
N LEU A 105 15.29 -18.50 -2.21
CA LEU A 105 15.24 -17.03 -2.21
C LEU A 105 14.10 -16.48 -1.36
N ILE A 106 13.05 -17.28 -1.14
CA ILE A 106 11.94 -16.99 -0.21
C ILE A 106 11.59 -18.27 0.55
N SER A 107 11.05 -18.13 1.76
CA SER A 107 10.54 -19.21 2.59
C SER A 107 9.02 -19.38 2.45
N HIS A 108 8.33 -18.34 1.97
CA HIS A 108 6.88 -18.29 1.83
C HIS A 108 6.35 -18.74 0.46
N ARG A 109 5.12 -19.26 0.46
CA ARG A 109 4.28 -19.53 -0.73
C ARG A 109 2.81 -19.36 -0.37
N SER A 110 1.97 -19.23 -1.38
CA SER A 110 0.52 -19.21 -1.20
C SER A 110 0.03 -20.54 -0.65
N VAL A 111 -0.86 -20.48 0.34
CA VAL A 111 -1.50 -21.64 0.97
C VAL A 111 -2.85 -21.98 0.35
N GLY A 112 -3.40 -21.06 -0.45
CA GLY A 112 -4.62 -21.25 -1.22
C GLY A 112 -4.58 -20.46 -2.52
N ALA A 113 -5.41 -20.84 -3.48
CA ALA A 113 -5.49 -20.13 -4.75
C ALA A 113 -6.90 -20.15 -5.34
N SER A 114 -7.26 -19.05 -6.00
CA SER A 114 -8.50 -18.92 -6.77
C SER A 114 -8.19 -18.68 -8.25
N TYR A 115 -9.21 -18.82 -9.11
CA TYR A 115 -9.04 -18.47 -10.51
C TYR A 115 -8.76 -16.97 -10.70
N GLY A 116 -9.30 -16.10 -9.87
CA GLY A 116 -9.21 -14.66 -10.09
C GLY A 116 -10.19 -14.15 -11.12
N GLY A 117 -9.93 -12.94 -11.61
CA GLY A 117 -10.77 -12.29 -12.62
C GLY A 117 -12.16 -11.92 -12.09
N LYS A 118 -13.16 -11.88 -12.98
CA LYS A 118 -14.52 -11.46 -12.61
C LYS A 118 -15.11 -12.46 -11.61
N GLU A 119 -15.54 -11.91 -10.47
CA GLU A 119 -16.11 -12.65 -9.32
C GLU A 119 -15.18 -13.74 -8.76
N ASP A 120 -13.88 -13.64 -9.04
CA ASP A 120 -12.86 -14.61 -8.62
C ASP A 120 -13.04 -16.04 -9.19
N MET A 121 -14.04 -16.21 -10.06
CA MET A 121 -14.36 -17.45 -10.79
C MET A 121 -13.94 -17.40 -12.26
N ALA A 122 -13.21 -16.35 -12.67
CA ALA A 122 -12.86 -16.08 -14.05
C ALA A 122 -14.08 -16.06 -14.98
N LEU A 123 -15.20 -15.46 -14.54
CA LEU A 123 -16.41 -15.34 -15.36
C LEU A 123 -16.12 -14.57 -16.66
N GLY A 124 -16.76 -15.01 -17.74
CA GLY A 124 -16.53 -14.48 -19.10
C GLY A 124 -15.26 -14.98 -19.78
N ARG A 125 -14.49 -15.88 -19.15
CA ARG A 125 -13.34 -16.54 -19.80
C ARG A 125 -13.76 -17.78 -20.57
N SER A 126 -13.03 -18.05 -21.66
CA SER A 126 -13.20 -19.27 -22.45
C SER A 126 -12.98 -20.52 -21.61
N LYS A 127 -13.56 -21.65 -22.03
CA LYS A 127 -13.35 -22.94 -21.37
C LYS A 127 -11.86 -23.25 -21.23
N LYS A 128 -11.10 -23.04 -22.32
CA LYS A 128 -9.65 -23.23 -22.35
C LYS A 128 -8.90 -22.32 -21.36
N GLY A 129 -9.30 -21.05 -21.25
CA GLY A 129 -8.72 -20.12 -20.27
C GLY A 129 -8.91 -20.60 -18.83
N ARG A 130 -10.11 -21.10 -18.48
CA ARG A 130 -10.39 -21.67 -17.15
C ARG A 130 -9.63 -22.97 -16.89
N GLU A 131 -9.49 -23.83 -17.89
CA GLU A 131 -8.64 -25.02 -17.80
C GLU A 131 -7.18 -24.66 -17.52
N LEU A 132 -6.65 -23.62 -18.18
CA LEU A 132 -5.28 -23.15 -17.94
C LEU A 132 -5.10 -22.58 -16.52
N LEU A 133 -6.08 -21.84 -16.00
CA LEU A 133 -6.06 -21.35 -14.62
C LEU A 133 -6.08 -22.50 -13.61
N ARG A 134 -6.93 -23.52 -13.83
CA ARG A 134 -6.97 -24.71 -12.99
C ARG A 134 -5.65 -25.47 -13.03
N ALA A 135 -5.14 -25.75 -14.23
CA ALA A 135 -3.86 -26.43 -14.42
C ALA A 135 -2.70 -25.67 -13.74
N ALA A 136 -2.76 -24.34 -13.70
CA ALA A 136 -1.78 -23.53 -12.98
C ALA A 136 -1.84 -23.67 -11.46
N ILE A 137 -3.03 -23.80 -10.90
CA ILE A 137 -3.22 -24.06 -9.47
C ILE A 137 -2.72 -25.48 -9.12
N GLU A 138 -3.18 -26.48 -9.87
CA GLU A 138 -2.87 -27.89 -9.64
C GLU A 138 -1.38 -28.20 -9.80
N ARG A 139 -0.72 -27.70 -10.85
CA ARG A 139 0.73 -27.92 -11.05
C ARG A 139 1.59 -27.30 -9.94
N ASN A 140 1.04 -26.35 -9.18
CA ASN A 140 1.71 -25.73 -8.03
C ASN A 140 1.34 -26.39 -6.69
N GLY A 141 0.60 -27.51 -6.72
CA GLY A 141 0.29 -28.32 -5.54
C GLY A 141 -0.86 -27.76 -4.70
N LEU A 142 -1.72 -26.94 -5.29
CA LEU A 142 -2.90 -26.36 -4.63
C LEU A 142 -4.18 -26.87 -5.30
N SER A 143 -5.30 -26.72 -4.60
CA SER A 143 -6.64 -26.90 -5.15
C SER A 143 -7.30 -25.52 -5.29
N PRO A 144 -8.10 -25.29 -6.35
CA PRO A 144 -8.88 -24.05 -6.45
C PRO A 144 -9.84 -23.91 -5.28
N LEU A 145 -9.94 -22.71 -4.72
CA LEU A 145 -10.98 -22.39 -3.74
C LEU A 145 -12.36 -22.68 -4.34
N ALA A 146 -13.18 -23.41 -3.58
CA ALA A 146 -14.54 -23.78 -3.95
C ALA A 146 -15.52 -22.89 -3.19
N PHE A 147 -16.37 -22.17 -3.92
CA PHE A 147 -17.39 -21.28 -3.38
C PHE A 147 -18.43 -21.04 -4.49
N GLU A 148 -19.67 -20.73 -4.10
CA GLU A 148 -20.75 -20.39 -5.02
C GLU A 148 -21.08 -18.89 -4.95
N THR A 149 -20.90 -18.28 -3.78
CA THR A 149 -21.18 -16.87 -3.56
C THR A 149 -19.93 -16.07 -3.19
N THR A 150 -19.97 -14.74 -3.39
CA THR A 150 -18.88 -13.84 -2.94
C THR A 150 -18.70 -13.90 -1.43
N LYS A 151 -19.79 -14.04 -0.67
CA LYS A 151 -19.74 -14.15 0.79
C LYS A 151 -19.01 -15.42 1.22
N GLU A 152 -19.35 -16.57 0.65
CA GLU A 152 -18.66 -17.84 0.90
C GLU A 152 -17.18 -17.77 0.55
N ASN A 153 -16.81 -17.11 -0.54
CA ASN A 153 -15.40 -16.92 -0.89
C ASN A 153 -14.65 -16.13 0.20
N ILE A 154 -15.25 -15.04 0.70
CA ILE A 154 -14.66 -14.25 1.78
C ILE A 154 -14.59 -15.09 3.06
N ASP A 155 -15.66 -15.81 3.42
CA ASP A 155 -15.72 -16.70 4.58
C ASP A 155 -14.62 -17.77 4.53
N GLU A 156 -14.47 -18.44 3.39
CA GLU A 156 -13.45 -19.48 3.18
C GLU A 156 -12.03 -18.92 3.30
N ARG A 157 -11.77 -17.73 2.74
CA ARG A 157 -10.47 -17.06 2.87
C ARG A 157 -10.16 -16.72 4.33
N MET A 158 -11.13 -16.19 5.08
CA MET A 158 -10.95 -15.92 6.51
C MET A 158 -10.66 -17.20 7.30
N THR A 159 -11.38 -18.29 7.01
CA THR A 159 -11.10 -19.61 7.59
C THR A 159 -9.68 -20.09 7.30
N ILE A 160 -9.22 -19.96 6.05
CA ILE A 160 -7.86 -20.34 5.65
C ILE A 160 -6.83 -19.48 6.40
N TYR A 161 -7.02 -18.16 6.46
CA TYR A 161 -6.09 -17.29 7.18
C TYR A 161 -5.96 -17.70 8.64
N GLN A 162 -7.09 -17.91 9.34
CA GLN A 162 -7.06 -18.33 10.74
C GLN A 162 -6.44 -19.72 10.92
N LYS A 163 -6.82 -20.70 10.09
CA LYS A 163 -6.26 -22.05 10.12
C LYS A 163 -4.74 -22.06 9.98
N PHE A 164 -4.20 -21.30 9.03
CA PHE A 164 -2.76 -21.27 8.78
C PHE A 164 -2.02 -20.31 9.72
N ALA A 165 -2.68 -19.33 10.32
CA ALA A 165 -2.10 -18.54 11.41
C ALA A 165 -1.87 -19.42 12.65
N GLY A 166 -2.81 -20.33 12.94
CA GLY A 166 -2.74 -21.21 14.11
C GLY A 166 -3.07 -20.45 15.39
N GLU A 167 -2.27 -20.64 16.44
CA GLU A 167 -2.42 -19.91 17.71
C GLU A 167 -1.88 -18.47 17.65
N LYS A 168 -1.17 -18.12 16.57
CA LYS A 168 -0.61 -16.78 16.41
C LYS A 168 -1.66 -15.82 15.88
N GLN A 169 -1.71 -14.62 16.45
CA GLN A 169 -2.57 -13.55 15.96
C GLN A 169 -2.05 -13.01 14.61
N ILE A 170 -2.99 -12.71 13.70
CA ILE A 170 -2.70 -11.98 12.47
C ILE A 170 -2.52 -10.51 12.83
N GLY A 171 -1.32 -9.98 12.61
CA GLY A 171 -0.95 -8.60 12.96
C GLY A 171 -1.22 -7.58 11.87
N ALA A 172 -1.32 -8.02 10.60
CA ALA A 172 -1.74 -7.18 9.49
C ALA A 172 -2.32 -8.00 8.34
N TYR A 173 -3.11 -7.33 7.51
CA TYR A 173 -3.50 -7.83 6.20
C TYR A 173 -2.83 -7.02 5.08
N VAL A 174 -2.25 -7.68 4.09
CA VAL A 174 -1.69 -7.06 2.89
C VAL A 174 -2.52 -7.45 1.69
N ASN A 175 -3.10 -6.46 1.01
CA ASN A 175 -3.79 -6.68 -0.26
C ASN A 175 -2.96 -6.12 -1.42
N VAL A 176 -2.51 -7.00 -2.32
CA VAL A 176 -1.78 -6.63 -3.53
C VAL A 176 -2.71 -6.68 -4.75
N GLY A 177 -3.04 -5.49 -5.27
CA GLY A 177 -4.00 -5.33 -6.35
C GLY A 177 -5.44 -5.12 -5.86
N GLY A 178 -6.39 -5.23 -6.79
CA GLY A 178 -7.79 -4.83 -6.55
C GLY A 178 -8.80 -5.90 -6.97
N GLY A 179 -8.51 -7.17 -6.73
CA GLY A 179 -9.47 -8.25 -6.97
C GLY A 179 -10.74 -8.03 -6.14
N THR A 180 -11.91 -8.22 -6.74
CA THR A 180 -13.22 -7.88 -6.16
C THR A 180 -13.46 -8.50 -4.78
N VAL A 181 -12.86 -9.66 -4.49
CA VAL A 181 -13.03 -10.37 -3.22
C VAL A 181 -12.18 -9.76 -2.09
N SER A 182 -10.99 -9.24 -2.40
CA SER A 182 -10.15 -8.58 -1.40
C SER A 182 -10.73 -7.25 -0.95
N VAL A 183 -11.28 -6.46 -1.87
CA VAL A 183 -11.66 -5.06 -1.64
C VAL A 183 -13.17 -4.82 -1.62
N GLY A 184 -13.98 -5.80 -2.00
CA GLY A 184 -15.42 -5.62 -2.24
C GLY A 184 -15.72 -4.99 -3.60
N THR A 185 -16.92 -4.41 -3.71
CA THR A 185 -17.38 -3.68 -4.90
C THR A 185 -16.56 -2.40 -5.16
N VAL A 186 -16.88 -1.65 -6.22
CA VAL A 186 -16.21 -0.38 -6.58
C VAL A 186 -16.17 0.61 -5.40
N LEU A 187 -17.16 0.58 -4.51
CA LEU A 187 -17.16 1.38 -3.28
C LEU A 187 -15.99 1.03 -2.37
N GLY A 188 -15.76 -0.25 -2.08
CA GLY A 188 -14.70 -0.67 -1.16
C GLY A 188 -13.29 -0.29 -1.62
N LYS A 189 -13.04 -0.23 -2.93
CA LYS A 189 -11.78 0.28 -3.52
C LYS A 189 -11.49 1.74 -3.21
N ARG A 190 -12.53 2.56 -3.00
CA ARG A 190 -12.39 4.00 -2.72
C ARG A 190 -12.40 4.32 -1.23
N LEU A 191 -12.85 3.38 -0.40
CA LEU A 191 -12.93 3.58 1.05
C LEU A 191 -11.56 3.49 1.72
N PHE A 192 -10.69 2.58 1.25
CA PHE A 192 -9.33 2.44 1.75
C PHE A 192 -8.37 3.31 0.93
N LYS A 193 -7.44 3.98 1.62
CA LYS A 193 -6.37 4.72 0.96
C LYS A 193 -5.31 3.75 0.42
N PRO A 194 -4.58 4.10 -0.65
CA PRO A 194 -3.34 3.40 -1.00
C PRO A 194 -2.40 3.31 0.21
N GLY A 195 -1.68 2.20 0.34
CA GLY A 195 -0.70 2.01 1.41
C GLY A 195 -1.33 1.62 2.74
N LEU A 196 -0.76 2.10 3.85
CA LEU A 196 -1.12 1.67 5.21
C LEU A 196 -2.37 2.36 5.74
N ASN A 197 -3.35 1.56 6.19
CA ASN A 197 -4.57 1.99 6.84
C ASN A 197 -4.63 1.36 8.24
N LEU A 198 -4.56 2.19 9.29
CA LEU A 198 -4.57 1.75 10.69
C LEU A 198 -5.97 1.67 11.31
N LYS A 199 -6.97 2.23 10.64
CA LYS A 199 -8.35 2.33 11.16
C LYS A 199 -9.34 1.98 10.06
N LEU A 200 -10.50 1.45 10.45
CA LEU A 200 -11.61 1.20 9.55
C LEU A 200 -12.13 2.53 8.96
N PRO A 201 -12.21 2.67 7.63
CA PRO A 201 -12.80 3.85 7.00
C PRO A 201 -14.30 3.97 7.29
N LEU A 202 -14.81 5.21 7.31
CA LEU A 202 -16.24 5.50 7.39
C LEU A 202 -16.97 4.97 6.14
N GLY A 203 -18.24 4.58 6.27
CA GLY A 203 -19.05 4.10 5.14
C GLY A 203 -18.86 2.62 4.77
N THR A 204 -18.18 1.84 5.61
CA THR A 204 -17.94 0.40 5.42
C THR A 204 -19.05 -0.50 5.97
N ALA A 205 -20.12 0.04 6.56
CA ALA A 205 -21.16 -0.73 7.25
C ALA A 205 -21.85 -1.80 6.37
N ASN A 206 -22.15 -1.44 5.11
CA ASN A 206 -22.89 -2.30 4.18
C ASN A 206 -22.01 -2.96 3.11
N VAL A 207 -20.69 -2.95 3.30
CA VAL A 207 -19.73 -3.57 2.37
C VAL A 207 -19.07 -4.74 3.08
N ASP A 208 -18.85 -5.83 2.35
CA ASP A 208 -18.10 -6.99 2.81
C ASP A 208 -16.93 -7.27 1.87
N GLY A 209 -15.85 -7.80 2.44
CA GLY A 209 -14.59 -8.04 1.75
C GLY A 209 -13.51 -8.38 2.77
N VAL A 210 -12.48 -9.12 2.34
CA VAL A 210 -11.40 -9.56 3.23
C VAL A 210 -10.74 -8.36 3.94
N ILE A 211 -10.48 -7.26 3.20
CA ILE A 211 -9.93 -6.02 3.76
C ILE A 211 -10.81 -5.43 4.87
N ILE A 212 -12.13 -5.48 4.70
CA ILE A 212 -13.09 -4.90 5.63
C ILE A 212 -13.15 -5.74 6.90
N ARG A 213 -13.13 -7.07 6.78
CA ARG A 213 -13.18 -7.97 7.94
C ARG A 213 -11.97 -7.80 8.84
N PHE A 214 -10.76 -7.79 8.27
CA PHE A 214 -9.55 -7.47 9.04
C PHE A 214 -9.61 -6.08 9.67
N ALA A 215 -10.01 -5.05 8.90
CA ALA A 215 -10.10 -3.69 9.44
C ALA A 215 -11.15 -3.55 10.56
N ARG A 216 -12.27 -4.31 10.52
CA ARG A 216 -13.29 -4.35 11.59
C ARG A 216 -12.76 -5.01 12.86
N GLU A 217 -11.85 -5.96 12.73
CA GLU A 217 -11.14 -6.59 13.85
C GLU A 217 -10.04 -5.69 14.43
N GLY A 218 -9.87 -4.47 13.91
CA GLY A 218 -8.82 -3.54 14.32
C GLY A 218 -7.42 -3.90 13.80
N ILE A 219 -7.34 -4.84 12.84
CA ILE A 219 -6.09 -5.26 12.24
C ILE A 219 -5.70 -4.27 11.13
N PRO A 220 -4.48 -3.69 11.17
CA PRO A 220 -3.98 -2.81 10.12
C PRO A 220 -4.03 -3.46 8.74
N VAL A 221 -4.38 -2.65 7.72
CA VAL A 221 -4.38 -3.11 6.33
C VAL A 221 -3.45 -2.29 5.45
N ILE A 222 -2.61 -2.98 4.70
CA ILE A 222 -1.79 -2.40 3.63
C ILE A 222 -2.47 -2.68 2.29
N HIS A 223 -2.92 -1.62 1.60
CA HIS A 223 -3.62 -1.73 0.34
C HIS A 223 -2.76 -1.23 -0.83
N MET A 224 -2.13 -2.17 -1.55
CA MET A 224 -1.24 -1.86 -2.67
C MET A 224 -2.04 -1.72 -3.98
N VAL A 225 -2.60 -0.54 -4.17
CA VAL A 225 -3.31 -0.05 -5.37
C VAL A 225 -2.89 1.39 -5.66
N TYR A 226 -3.26 1.92 -6.83
CA TYR A 226 -2.89 3.28 -7.25
C TYR A 226 -1.37 3.50 -7.09
N ILE A 227 -0.61 2.64 -7.79
CA ILE A 227 0.83 2.50 -7.64
C ILE A 227 1.56 3.82 -7.96
N ASP A 228 1.04 4.58 -8.91
CA ASP A 228 1.48 5.93 -9.24
C ASP A 228 1.50 6.86 -8.02
N GLN A 229 0.44 6.85 -7.20
CA GLN A 229 0.38 7.65 -5.98
C GLN A 229 1.39 7.20 -4.95
N LEU A 230 1.57 5.88 -4.80
CA LEU A 230 2.53 5.32 -3.86
C LEU A 230 3.99 5.54 -4.31
N VAL A 231 4.27 5.54 -5.62
CA VAL A 231 5.60 5.90 -6.15
C VAL A 231 5.95 7.32 -5.75
N GLU A 232 5.02 8.26 -5.91
CA GLU A 232 5.19 9.65 -5.51
C GLU A 232 5.36 9.79 -3.99
N GLU A 233 4.46 9.17 -3.20
CA GLU A 233 4.48 9.23 -1.73
C GLU A 233 5.80 8.74 -1.13
N TYR A 234 6.35 7.65 -1.66
CA TYR A 234 7.60 7.05 -1.16
C TYR A 234 8.85 7.50 -1.93
N GLY A 235 8.70 8.44 -2.88
CA GLY A 235 9.79 8.99 -3.67
C GLY A 235 10.60 7.94 -4.42
N LEU A 236 9.92 6.96 -5.00
CA LEU A 236 10.50 5.96 -5.90
C LEU A 236 10.63 6.53 -7.32
N THR A 237 11.54 6.00 -8.13
CA THR A 237 11.65 6.36 -9.54
C THR A 237 10.44 5.83 -10.32
N PRO A 238 9.61 6.70 -10.93
CA PRO A 238 8.51 6.26 -11.77
C PRO A 238 9.04 5.67 -13.08
N MET A 239 8.36 4.63 -13.56
CA MET A 239 8.59 3.94 -14.83
C MET A 239 10.08 3.80 -15.19
N PRO A 240 10.85 3.07 -14.37
CA PRO A 240 12.29 2.98 -14.56
C PRO A 240 12.63 2.38 -15.94
N LEU A 241 13.38 3.15 -16.74
CA LEU A 241 13.96 2.66 -18.01
C LEU A 241 15.19 1.79 -17.74
N VAL A 242 15.94 2.14 -16.70
CA VAL A 242 17.03 1.35 -16.13
C VAL A 242 16.61 0.97 -14.72
N MET A 243 16.81 -0.30 -14.36
CA MET A 243 16.47 -0.80 -13.04
C MET A 243 17.23 -0.02 -11.96
N PRO A 244 16.54 0.63 -11.00
CA PRO A 244 17.19 1.32 -9.90
C PRO A 244 17.97 0.34 -9.04
N SER A 245 19.09 0.79 -8.46
CA SER A 245 19.85 -0.05 -7.54
C SER A 245 19.07 -0.26 -6.24
N VAL A 246 19.30 -1.39 -5.58
CA VAL A 246 18.79 -1.62 -4.23
C VAL A 246 19.45 -0.62 -3.28
N GLY A 247 18.66 0.01 -2.40
CA GLY A 247 19.17 1.02 -1.46
C GLY A 247 19.08 2.47 -1.96
N GLU A 248 18.50 2.68 -3.15
CA GLU A 248 18.28 4.01 -3.72
C GLU A 248 16.83 4.49 -3.55
N GLY A 249 16.63 5.81 -3.55
CA GLY A 249 15.32 6.45 -3.41
C GLY A 249 15.13 7.18 -2.07
N GLN A 250 14.05 7.96 -1.96
CA GLN A 250 13.78 8.74 -0.73
C GLN A 250 13.45 7.86 0.47
N ILE A 251 12.93 6.65 0.27
CA ILE A 251 12.63 5.66 1.32
C ILE A 251 13.85 5.32 2.23
N TYR A 252 15.08 5.44 1.72
CA TYR A 252 16.30 5.19 2.51
C TYR A 252 16.88 6.46 3.15
N ARG A 253 16.26 7.62 2.92
CA ARG A 253 16.73 8.91 3.43
C ARG A 253 15.78 9.39 4.52
N ARG A 254 16.36 9.83 5.64
CA ARG A 254 15.61 10.51 6.70
C ARG A 254 15.98 11.98 6.69
N VAL A 255 14.98 12.85 6.63
CA VAL A 255 15.20 14.28 6.88
C VAL A 255 15.43 14.46 8.37
N GLU A 256 16.65 14.81 8.75
CA GLU A 256 17.00 15.15 10.12
C GLU A 256 17.16 16.66 10.23
N TYR A 257 16.40 17.27 11.14
CA TYR A 257 16.53 18.69 11.43
C TYR A 257 17.67 18.90 12.43
N ASN A 258 18.58 19.81 12.11
CA ASN A 258 19.62 20.22 13.06
C ASN A 258 18.98 21.06 14.18
N LEU A 259 18.72 20.43 15.33
CA LEU A 259 18.08 21.07 16.48
C LEU A 259 18.88 22.25 17.02
N TYR A 260 20.21 22.23 16.92
CA TYR A 260 21.04 23.37 17.33
C TYR A 260 20.79 24.58 16.43
N LEU A 261 20.70 24.35 15.12
CA LEU A 261 20.42 25.42 14.16
C LEU A 261 18.98 25.94 14.30
N ALA A 262 18.01 25.05 14.55
CA ALA A 262 16.64 25.42 14.85
C ALA A 262 16.54 26.24 16.16
N ALA A 263 17.24 25.82 17.22
CA ALA A 263 17.29 26.53 18.49
C ALA A 263 17.99 27.89 18.37
N ALA A 264 19.11 27.97 17.65
CA ALA A 264 19.80 29.21 17.38
C ALA A 264 18.90 30.20 16.63
N ASN A 265 18.21 29.75 15.58
CA ASN A 265 17.22 30.57 14.87
C ASN A 265 16.08 31.01 15.77
N LEU A 266 15.57 30.14 16.64
CA LEU A 266 14.53 30.50 17.60
C LEU A 266 15.00 31.60 18.57
N VAL A 267 16.22 31.48 19.11
CA VAL A 267 16.81 32.48 20.01
C VAL A 267 16.98 33.82 19.30
N ILE A 268 17.47 33.82 18.07
CA ILE A 268 17.61 35.04 17.25
C ILE A 268 16.24 35.68 17.04
N LEU A 269 15.22 34.90 16.69
CA LEU A 269 13.88 35.39 16.40
C LEU A 269 13.22 35.99 17.66
N LEU A 270 13.39 35.34 18.82
CA LEU A 270 12.95 35.86 20.12
C LEU A 270 13.70 37.14 20.50
N PHE A 271 15.01 37.21 20.25
CA PHE A 271 15.81 38.41 20.51
C PHE A 271 15.36 39.59 19.63
N VAL A 272 15.13 39.35 18.34
CA VAL A 272 14.62 40.37 17.41
C VAL A 272 13.24 40.86 17.84
N LEU A 273 12.32 39.94 18.20
CA LEU A 273 11.01 40.30 18.75
C LEU A 273 11.12 41.12 20.04
N TYR A 274 11.98 40.70 20.96
CA TYR A 274 12.23 41.42 22.21
C TYR A 274 12.76 42.83 21.96
N ALA A 275 13.78 42.96 21.09
CA ALA A 275 14.35 44.25 20.70
C ALA A 275 13.30 45.13 20.02
N PHE A 276 12.50 44.59 19.11
CA PHE A 276 11.41 45.30 18.43
C PHE A 276 10.36 45.85 19.42
N LEU A 277 9.98 45.05 20.42
CA LEU A 277 9.04 45.46 21.47
C LEU A 277 9.63 46.49 22.43
N LYS A 278 10.92 46.37 22.79
CA LYS A 278 11.58 47.26 23.76
C LYS A 278 12.02 48.60 23.19
N LEU A 279 12.32 48.68 21.90
CA LEU A 279 12.89 49.86 21.27
C LEU A 279 11.84 50.83 20.70
N ASP A 280 10.54 50.63 20.99
CA ASP A 280 9.41 51.40 20.45
C ASP A 280 9.41 51.51 18.90
N ILE A 281 10.13 50.62 18.22
CA ILE A 281 10.23 50.58 16.77
C ILE A 281 8.87 50.24 16.16
N GLY A 282 8.09 49.38 16.81
CA GLY A 282 6.70 49.12 16.46
C GLY A 282 5.81 50.36 16.57
N TYR A 283 6.01 51.20 17.59
CA TYR A 283 5.28 52.46 17.74
C TYR A 283 5.70 53.50 16.69
N ARG A 284 6.98 53.50 16.26
CA ARG A 284 7.47 54.38 15.19
C ARG A 284 7.08 53.95 13.78
N ILE A 285 6.90 52.65 13.53
CA ILE A 285 6.55 52.10 12.21
C ILE A 285 5.03 51.96 12.03
N PHE A 286 4.28 51.62 13.09
CA PHE A 286 2.84 51.39 13.03
C PHE A 286 2.00 52.38 13.87
N GLY A 287 2.63 53.28 14.63
CA GLY A 287 1.92 54.34 15.34
C GLY A 287 1.34 55.35 14.35
N SER A 288 0.03 55.28 14.17
CA SER A 288 -0.72 56.21 13.32
C SER A 288 -0.47 57.66 13.74
N SER A 289 -0.15 58.52 12.77
CA SER A 289 -0.21 59.96 12.90
C SER A 289 -1.67 60.41 13.14
N ARG A 290 -2.17 60.32 14.37
CA ARG A 290 -3.32 61.12 14.81
C ARG A 290 -2.79 62.24 15.69
N THR A 291 -2.41 63.33 15.03
CA THR A 291 -2.24 64.64 15.65
C THR A 291 -3.62 65.14 16.09
N THR A 292 -3.98 64.98 17.36
CA THR A 292 -5.00 65.83 17.98
C THR A 292 -4.38 67.21 18.19
N PRO A 293 -4.89 68.29 17.55
CA PRO A 293 -4.37 69.63 17.79
C PRO A 293 -4.78 70.11 19.19
N PRO A 294 -3.94 70.93 19.86
CA PRO A 294 -4.23 71.43 21.19
C PRO A 294 -5.44 72.38 21.16
N PRO A 295 -6.23 72.48 22.25
CA PRO A 295 -7.38 73.36 22.31
C PRO A 295 -6.95 74.83 22.18
N LYS A 296 -7.58 75.56 21.25
CA LYS A 296 -7.39 77.02 21.13
C LYS A 296 -7.94 77.71 22.37
N HIS A 297 -7.13 78.56 22.99
CA HIS A 297 -7.58 79.52 24.00
C HIS A 297 -8.67 80.44 23.39
N PRO A 298 -9.74 80.78 24.13
CA PRO A 298 -10.70 81.77 23.67
C PRO A 298 -10.09 83.17 23.69
N GLU A 299 -10.21 83.91 22.59
CA GLU A 299 -9.84 85.32 22.51
C GLU A 299 -10.75 86.18 23.41
N PRO A 300 -10.20 87.20 24.10
CA PRO A 300 -11.01 88.14 24.88
C PRO A 300 -11.72 89.13 23.96
N MET A 301 -13.03 89.34 24.21
CA MET A 301 -13.84 90.37 23.57
C MET A 301 -13.37 91.77 23.98
N VAL A 302 -13.00 92.61 23.02
CA VAL A 302 -13.22 94.07 23.00
C VAL A 302 -13.44 94.51 21.56
#